data_AF-A0A3D3F919-F1
#
_entry.id   AF-A0A3D3F919-F1
#
_cell.length_a   1.000
_cell.length_b   1.000
_cell.length_c   1.000
_cell.angle_alpha   90.00
_cell.angle_beta   90.00
_cell.angle_gamma   90.00
#
_symmetry.space_group_name_H-M   'P 1'
#
loop_
_entity.id
_entity.type
_entity.pdbx_description
1 polymer ?
#
loop_
_entity_poly.entity_id
_entity_poly.type
_entity_poly.pdbx_seq_one_letter_code
_entity_poly.pdbx_strand_id
1 'polypeptide(L)'
;AIDATQLAAIKEKLAGLRTDLAGVLTINLTGKDRKEILKMGDKTLAFVEKALEFANQNPALVPGYINLDEANKDFALAKALSDIQKEFTPMVRGMEDTKMVAGSEAYNAMLLFYG
;
A
#
# COMPACT_ATOMS: atom_id res chain seq x y z
N ALA A 1 4.40 15.41 22.91
CA ALA A 1 4.10 15.96 21.57
C ALA A 1 5.29 15.70 20.66
N ILE A 2 5.07 15.61 19.34
CA ILE A 2 6.17 15.50 18.37
C ILE A 2 6.93 16.83 18.36
N ASP A 3 8.23 16.80 18.60
CA ASP A 3 9.06 18.01 18.58
C ASP A 3 9.47 18.42 17.16
N ALA A 4 10.06 19.62 17.01
CA ALA A 4 10.42 20.18 15.71
C ALA A 4 11.48 19.34 14.97
N THR A 5 12.43 18.74 15.69
CA THR A 5 13.51 17.92 15.13
C THR A 5 12.95 16.59 14.62
N GLN A 6 12.09 15.94 15.41
CA GLN A 6 11.38 14.72 15.02
C GLN A 6 10.49 14.96 13.80
N LEU A 7 9.76 16.07 13.76
CA LEU A 7 8.89 16.42 12.63
C LEU A 7 9.69 16.64 11.34
N ALA A 8 10.84 17.31 11.42
CA ALA A 8 11.72 17.50 10.26
C ALA A 8 12.23 16.16 9.72
N ALA A 9 12.72 15.29 10.59
CA ALA A 9 13.21 13.96 10.21
C ALA A 9 12.12 13.07 9.59
N ILE A 10 10.88 13.13 10.10
CA ILE A 10 9.73 12.41 9.50
C ILE A 10 9.45 12.92 8.09
N LYS A 11 9.42 14.25 7.89
CA LYS A 11 9.17 14.85 6.58
C LYS A 11 10.24 14.48 5.55
N GLU A 12 11.50 14.44 5.97
CA GLU A 12 12.61 14.02 5.12
C GLU A 12 12.46 12.56 4.68
N LYS A 13 12.17 11.64 5.61
CA LYS A 13 11.93 10.23 5.29
C LYS A 13 10.74 10.04 4.34
N LEU A 14 9.66 10.79 4.54
CA LEU A 14 8.52 10.79 3.63
C LEU A 14 8.85 11.34 2.25
N ALA A 15 9.75 12.32 2.15
CA ALA A 15 10.23 12.83 0.86
C ALA A 15 11.07 11.76 0.13
N GLY A 16 12.00 11.10 0.83
CA GLY A 16 12.77 9.99 0.27
C GLY A 16 11.88 8.88 -0.26
N LEU A 17 10.90 8.44 0.55
CA LEU A 17 9.94 7.41 0.14
C LEU A 17 9.16 7.79 -1.13
N ARG A 18 8.75 9.05 -1.26
CA ARG A 18 8.05 9.53 -2.47
C ARG A 18 8.96 9.49 -3.69
N THR A 19 10.24 9.84 -3.53
CA THR A 19 11.22 9.77 -4.61
C THR A 19 11.47 8.34 -5.05
N ASP A 20 11.68 7.42 -4.11
CA ASP A 20 11.96 6.01 -4.42
C ASP A 20 10.79 5.31 -5.11
N LEU A 21 9.56 5.70 -4.75
CA LEU A 21 8.34 5.12 -5.33
C LEU A 21 7.83 5.85 -6.58
N ALA A 22 8.42 6.98 -6.97
CA ALA A 22 7.90 7.81 -8.06
C ALA A 22 7.82 7.08 -9.42
N GLY A 23 8.79 6.21 -9.72
CA GLY A 23 8.79 5.42 -10.95
C GLY A 23 7.78 4.26 -10.97
N VAL A 24 7.25 3.90 -9.80
CA VAL A 24 6.34 2.76 -9.62
C VAL A 24 4.89 3.22 -9.46
N LEU A 25 4.66 4.33 -8.75
CA LEU A 25 3.33 4.88 -8.45
C LEU A 25 2.82 5.78 -9.58
N THR A 26 2.77 5.26 -10.80
CA THR A 26 2.35 6.01 -12.00
C THR A 26 0.87 5.81 -12.36
N ILE A 27 0.21 4.83 -11.74
CA ILE A 27 -1.17 4.44 -12.07
C ILE A 27 -2.15 5.10 -11.09
N ASN A 28 -3.14 5.81 -11.65
CA ASN A 28 -4.23 6.43 -10.91
C ASN A 28 -5.58 5.81 -11.33
N LEU A 29 -6.05 4.81 -10.57
CA LEU A 29 -7.36 4.19 -10.81
C LEU A 29 -8.50 5.11 -10.39
N THR A 30 -9.50 5.25 -11.25
CA THR A 30 -10.77 5.89 -10.91
C THR A 30 -11.60 5.01 -9.96
N GLY A 31 -12.65 5.59 -9.37
CA GLY A 31 -13.59 4.82 -8.55
C GLY A 31 -14.31 3.70 -9.33
N LYS A 32 -14.46 3.85 -10.66
CA LYS A 32 -15.01 2.82 -11.54
C LYS A 32 -13.99 1.70 -11.77
N ASP A 33 -12.75 2.04 -12.11
CA ASP A 33 -11.70 1.04 -12.38
C ASP A 33 -11.44 0.15 -11.16
N ARG A 34 -11.44 0.74 -9.96
CA ARG A 34 -11.30 -0.02 -8.70
C ARG A 34 -12.42 -1.04 -8.45
N LYS A 35 -13.60 -0.85 -9.06
CA LYS A 35 -14.72 -1.79 -8.95
C LYS A 35 -14.64 -2.89 -10.01
N GLU A 36 -14.15 -2.56 -11.20
CA GLU A 36 -14.17 -3.45 -12.37
C GLU A 36 -12.93 -4.35 -12.45
N ILE A 37 -11.78 -3.93 -11.91
CA ILE A 37 -10.55 -4.73 -11.97
C ILE A 37 -10.64 -6.00 -11.10
N LEU A 38 -10.06 -7.10 -11.62
CA LEU A 38 -9.83 -8.30 -10.82
C LEU A 38 -8.88 -7.98 -9.67
N LYS A 39 -9.28 -8.35 -8.46
CA LYS A 39 -8.54 -8.02 -7.24
C LYS A 39 -7.72 -9.20 -6.78
N MET A 40 -6.41 -8.98 -6.67
CA MET A 40 -5.55 -9.88 -5.92
C MET A 40 -5.56 -9.48 -4.44
N GLY A 41 -6.05 -10.36 -3.58
CA GLY A 41 -5.92 -10.28 -2.13
C GLY A 41 -5.23 -11.53 -1.60
N ASP A 42 -5.16 -11.72 -0.29
CA ASP A 42 -4.34 -12.78 0.33
C ASP A 42 -4.58 -14.19 -0.24
N LYS A 43 -5.85 -14.54 -0.46
CA LYS A 43 -6.23 -15.85 -1.01
C LYS A 43 -5.85 -16.03 -2.49
N THR A 44 -5.95 -14.96 -3.28
CA THR A 44 -5.63 -15.01 -4.70
C THR A 44 -4.14 -14.81 -4.96
N LEU A 45 -3.40 -14.18 -4.04
CA LEU A 45 -1.93 -14.08 -4.11
C LEU A 45 -1.28 -15.46 -4.13
N ALA A 46 -1.63 -16.32 -3.17
CA ALA A 46 -1.07 -17.68 -3.11
C ALA A 46 -1.45 -18.53 -4.33
N PHE A 47 -2.63 -18.29 -4.91
CA PHE A 47 -3.04 -18.93 -6.15
C PHE A 47 -2.19 -18.46 -7.33
N VAL A 48 -2.04 -17.14 -7.53
CA VAL A 48 -1.28 -16.56 -8.64
C VAL A 48 0.20 -16.97 -8.55
N GLU A 49 0.78 -16.96 -7.35
CA GLU A 49 2.17 -17.38 -7.11
C GLU A 49 2.40 -18.82 -7.59
N LYS A 50 1.56 -19.76 -7.15
CA LYS A 50 1.64 -21.16 -7.56
C LYS A 50 1.35 -21.36 -9.05
N ALA A 51 0.40 -20.62 -9.60
CA ALA A 51 0.06 -20.71 -11.02
C ALA A 51 1.23 -20.23 -11.90
N LEU A 52 1.88 -19.12 -11.52
CA LEU A 52 3.07 -18.62 -12.21
C LEU A 52 4.25 -19.58 -12.05
N GLU A 53 4.49 -20.13 -10.87
CA GLU A 53 5.52 -21.15 -10.66
C GLU A 53 5.32 -22.35 -11.59
N PHE A 54 4.10 -22.88 -11.66
CA PHE A 54 3.77 -23.99 -12.56
C PHE A 54 3.94 -23.62 -14.04
N ALA A 55 3.50 -22.42 -14.45
CA ALA A 55 3.63 -21.93 -15.81
C ALA A 55 5.11 -21.75 -16.23
N ASN A 56 5.95 -21.24 -15.32
CA ASN A 56 7.39 -21.08 -15.53
C ASN A 56 8.10 -22.44 -15.65
N GLN A 57 7.70 -23.43 -14.85
CA GLN A 57 8.24 -24.79 -14.93
C GLN A 57 7.79 -25.54 -16.19
N ASN A 58 6.61 -25.19 -16.74
CA ASN A 58 6.02 -25.87 -17.88
C ASN A 58 5.64 -24.89 -19.02
N PRO A 59 6.60 -24.16 -19.64
CA PRO A 59 6.28 -23.14 -20.64
C PRO A 59 5.51 -23.68 -21.86
N ALA A 60 5.70 -24.95 -22.21
CA ALA A 60 4.99 -25.62 -23.30
C ALA A 60 3.46 -25.73 -23.06
N LEU A 61 3.00 -25.64 -21.81
CA LEU A 61 1.59 -25.66 -21.45
C LEU A 61 0.95 -24.26 -21.44
N VAL A 62 1.77 -23.20 -21.57
CA VAL A 62 1.30 -21.82 -21.54
C VAL A 62 0.71 -21.47 -22.90
N PRO A 63 -0.58 -21.08 -22.98
CA PRO A 63 -1.17 -20.64 -24.23
C PRO A 63 -0.40 -19.45 -24.83
N GLY A 64 -0.20 -19.45 -26.15
CA GLY A 64 0.63 -18.44 -26.83
C GLY A 64 0.12 -16.98 -26.76
N TYR A 65 -1.10 -16.76 -26.27
CA TYR A 65 -1.63 -15.41 -26.01
C TYR A 65 -1.28 -14.88 -24.60
N ILE A 66 -0.69 -15.71 -23.73
CA ILE A 66 -0.24 -15.30 -22.40
C ILE A 66 1.22 -14.87 -22.48
N ASN A 67 1.50 -13.62 -22.13
CA ASN A 67 2.85 -13.12 -21.95
C ASN A 67 3.32 -13.44 -20.52
N LEU A 68 4.06 -14.54 -20.37
CA LEU A 68 4.50 -15.03 -19.06
C LEU A 68 5.52 -14.06 -18.41
N ASP A 69 6.37 -13.42 -19.19
CA ASP A 69 7.36 -12.47 -18.66
C ASP A 69 6.69 -11.23 -18.07
N GLU A 70 5.67 -10.70 -18.74
CA GLU A 70 4.87 -9.57 -18.25
C GLU A 70 4.07 -9.96 -17.00
N ALA A 71 3.46 -11.14 -16.99
CA ALA A 71 2.72 -11.64 -15.82
C ALA A 71 3.64 -11.80 -14.59
N ASN A 72 4.86 -12.31 -14.77
CA ASN A 72 5.84 -12.39 -13.68
C ASN A 72 6.25 -11.01 -13.17
N LYS A 73 6.49 -10.05 -14.08
CA LYS A 73 6.85 -8.67 -13.74
C LYS A 73 5.74 -7.99 -12.92
N ASP A 74 4.49 -8.12 -13.36
CA ASP A 74 3.34 -7.52 -12.68
C ASP A 74 3.09 -8.16 -11.32
N PHE A 75 3.22 -9.49 -11.22
CA PHE A 75 3.09 -10.19 -9.95
C PHE A 75 4.18 -9.79 -8.95
N ALA A 76 5.44 -9.69 -9.40
CA ALA A 76 6.55 -9.24 -8.56
C ALA A 76 6.31 -7.82 -8.01
N LEU A 77 5.82 -6.92 -8.87
CA LEU A 77 5.45 -5.57 -8.48
C LEU A 77 4.30 -5.57 -7.45
N ALA A 78 3.22 -6.30 -7.72
CA ALA A 78 2.08 -6.38 -6.82
C ALA A 78 2.45 -6.95 -5.45
N LYS A 79 3.31 -7.97 -5.41
CA LYS A 79 3.83 -8.58 -4.17
C LYS A 79 4.67 -7.56 -3.37
N ALA A 80 5.62 -6.89 -4.02
CA ALA A 80 6.45 -5.88 -3.36
C ALA A 80 5.63 -4.73 -2.77
N LEU A 81 4.65 -4.21 -3.52
CA LEU A 81 3.76 -3.15 -3.02
C LEU A 81 2.86 -3.63 -1.88
N SER A 82 2.40 -4.88 -1.92
CA SER A 82 1.60 -5.47 -0.84
C SER A 82 2.41 -5.55 0.46
N ASP A 83 3.68 -5.96 0.38
CA ASP A 83 4.55 -6.07 1.56
C ASP A 83 4.87 -4.69 2.14
N ILE A 84 5.16 -3.69 1.31
CA ILE A 84 5.30 -2.29 1.76
C ILE A 84 4.00 -1.80 2.43
N GLN A 85 2.84 -2.09 1.84
CA GLN A 85 1.55 -1.67 2.39
C GLN A 85 1.26 -2.29 3.77
N LYS A 86 1.70 -3.53 4.02
CA LYS A 86 1.52 -4.20 5.32
C LYS A 86 2.25 -3.47 6.44
N GLU A 87 3.42 -2.89 6.17
CA GLU A 87 4.18 -2.08 7.14
C GLU A 87 3.50 -0.73 7.42
N PHE A 88 2.93 -0.07 6.40
CA PHE A 88 2.25 1.21 6.58
C PHE A 88 0.91 1.11 7.29
N THR A 89 0.15 0.03 7.04
CA THR A 89 -1.21 -0.13 7.56
C THR A 89 -1.31 0.05 9.08
N PRO A 90 -0.51 -0.60 9.94
CA PRO A 90 -0.58 -0.39 11.38
C PRO A 90 -0.12 1.01 11.79
N MET A 91 0.87 1.61 11.11
CA MET A 91 1.32 2.97 11.40
C MET A 91 0.22 4.01 11.14
N VAL A 92 -0.46 3.90 9.99
CA VAL A 92 -1.58 4.77 9.64
C VAL A 92 -2.70 4.66 10.67
N ARG A 93 -3.07 3.42 11.07
CA ARG A 93 -4.08 3.21 12.11
C ARG A 93 -3.67 3.84 13.44
N GLY A 94 -2.45 3.61 13.90
CA GLY A 94 -1.94 4.19 15.14
C GLY A 94 -1.95 5.73 15.12
N MET A 95 -1.63 6.33 13.98
CA MET A 95 -1.72 7.79 13.80
C MET A 95 -3.17 8.30 13.85
N GLU A 96 -4.10 7.60 13.19
CA GLU A 96 -5.53 7.93 13.19
C GLU A 96 -6.10 7.87 14.61
N ASP A 97 -5.85 6.76 15.32
CA ASP A 97 -6.32 6.54 16.70
C ASP A 97 -5.76 7.59 17.66
N THR A 98 -4.45 7.82 17.62
CA THR A 98 -3.79 8.81 18.50
C THR A 98 -4.29 10.22 18.24
N LYS A 99 -4.47 10.59 16.96
CA LYS A 99 -5.01 11.90 16.57
C LYS A 99 -6.44 12.07 17.06
N MET A 100 -7.27 11.03 16.98
CA MET A 100 -8.64 11.06 17.44
C MET A 100 -8.73 11.31 18.95
N VAL A 101 -7.96 10.56 19.75
CA VAL A 101 -7.93 10.71 21.21
C VAL A 101 -7.43 12.10 21.59
N ALA A 102 -6.25 12.52 21.11
CA ALA A 102 -5.67 13.82 21.44
C ALA A 102 -6.56 14.99 21.01
N GLY A 103 -7.23 14.87 19.86
CA GLY A 103 -8.19 15.87 19.38
C GLY A 103 -9.45 15.93 20.24
N SER A 104 -9.96 14.79 20.69
CA SER A 104 -11.12 14.73 21.59
C SER A 104 -10.84 15.38 22.94
N GLU A 105 -9.69 15.11 23.53
CA GLU A 105 -9.26 15.71 24.80
C GLU A 105 -9.11 17.23 24.69
N ALA A 106 -8.41 17.69 23.64
CA ALA A 106 -8.23 19.11 23.39
C ALA A 106 -9.57 19.83 23.17
N TYR A 107 -10.48 19.22 22.40
CA TYR A 107 -11.80 19.79 22.15
C TYR A 107 -12.64 19.87 23.43
N ASN A 108 -12.66 18.80 24.24
CA ASN A 108 -13.37 18.78 25.51
C ASN A 108 -12.85 19.85 26.49
N ALA A 109 -11.53 20.04 26.56
CA ALA A 109 -10.93 21.09 27.39
C ALA A 109 -11.41 22.49 26.97
N MET A 110 -11.56 22.75 25.67
CA MET A 110 -12.06 24.04 25.18
C MET A 110 -13.56 24.22 25.41
N LEU A 111 -14.35 23.14 25.34
CA LEU A 111 -15.77 23.19 25.72
C LEU A 111 -15.94 23.58 27.19
N LEU A 112 -15.14 23.00 28.09
CA LEU A 112 -15.16 23.35 29.52
C LEU A 112 -14.70 24.78 29.80
N PHE A 113 -13.80 25.33 28.99
CA PHE A 113 -13.39 26.73 29.11
C PHE A 113 -14.48 27.70 28.64
N TYR A 114 -15.24 27.32 27.61
CA TYR A 114 -16.23 28.19 26.99
C TYR A 114 -17.64 28.09 27.62
N GLY A 115 -17.99 26.94 28.22
CA GLY A 115 -19.28 26.68 28.87
C GLY A 115 -19.28 27.01 30.35
#